data_AF-A0A1Q3AKR2-F1
#
_entry.id   AF-A0A1Q3AKR2-F1
#
_cell.length_a   1.000
_cell.length_b   1.000
_cell.length_c   1.000
_cell.angle_alpha   90.00
_cell.angle_beta   90.00
_cell.angle_gamma   90.00
#
_symmetry.space_group_name_H-M   'P 1'
#
loop_
_entity.id
_entity.type
_entity.pdbx_description
1 polymer ?
#
loop_
_entity_poly.entity_id
_entity_poly.type
_entity_poly.pdbx_seq_one_letter_code
_entity_poly.pdbx_strand_id
1 'polypeptide(L)'
;MNNFSDQRLPIGYDNLSPDIVQATLPFLSPGDIRHLSHTNKYFHKLLDFDSSETLWHALYNKAFGTPYGNDEPFVAKGSGELKTCSEFIMIQRYPEKSWHDRYKIRAEEAKFYTWGCFKHARLGYTATSNENLTEAGMNSLGGRVKFGVNTPTAVPWYREDERHSDDDDAIIQVSSGGFSFQILTKSGKLYSTGSTFTGGHRGPGPITGEHDFDPLRAAIRDLEESFHHAHQGIGGQISTTGAIGISPPSLEPHQNLYEPLEEMEAKTTETIPGNEHIRRMFARNCFEMFTSETLSFNVNQEKLNAIKFIAIVSGRSHFLAMDEERDLYSWDSPDSEFGVKLRFDGLPSKNTNPIIKIGCGWDLNCAFIYKIGLVVWNSRRALEKGQLRSPVDYKIIPNTGDVTGPGKVVDFACFQGDCIIYITNEGEKIWRYYRGVVHALELPIEGQLSKLSSCISSLVLFTDQSCYTLKVNDGNVEPENLTKIELDDQDDRIISLSSGDYHTIALTHKGVLYSWGLESQLCGCLGLGSPHNVINDRNIGRWESLRNMRVVKPQKIELDSNYTCVAVCAGGWQTGALIIKK
;
A
#
# COMPACT_ATOMS: atom_id res chain seq x y z
N MET A 1 -68.74 6.80 -32.78
CA MET A 1 -67.95 5.85 -31.99
C MET A 1 -66.94 5.21 -32.91
N ASN A 2 -65.74 5.80 -33.03
CA ASN A 2 -64.62 5.22 -33.79
C ASN A 2 -63.48 5.00 -32.79
N ASN A 3 -63.15 3.72 -32.57
CA ASN A 3 -62.09 3.28 -31.68
C ASN A 3 -60.73 3.70 -32.24
N PHE A 4 -59.98 4.46 -31.43
CA PHE A 4 -58.56 4.68 -31.64
C PHE A 4 -57.79 3.40 -31.31
N SER A 5 -57.03 2.90 -32.28
CA SER A 5 -56.02 1.85 -32.08
C SER A 5 -54.80 2.45 -31.40
N ASP A 6 -54.53 2.00 -30.19
CA ASP A 6 -53.37 2.34 -29.38
C ASP A 6 -52.08 1.80 -30.05
N GLN A 7 -51.34 2.65 -30.76
CA GLN A 7 -49.98 2.34 -31.20
C GLN A 7 -49.04 2.49 -30.00
N ARG A 8 -48.80 1.38 -29.29
CA ARG A 8 -47.65 1.31 -28.37
C ARG A 8 -46.38 1.28 -29.21
N LEU A 9 -45.61 2.37 -29.16
CA LEU A 9 -44.21 2.41 -29.55
C LEU A 9 -43.45 1.29 -28.81
N PRO A 10 -42.54 0.55 -29.46
CA PRO A 10 -41.69 -0.40 -28.76
C PRO A 10 -40.74 0.39 -27.86
N ILE A 11 -40.95 0.30 -26.55
CA ILE A 11 -40.02 0.82 -25.54
C ILE A 11 -38.78 -0.09 -25.61
N GLY A 12 -37.76 0.37 -26.33
CA GLY A 12 -36.50 -0.35 -26.54
C GLY A 12 -35.59 -0.34 -25.31
N TYR A 13 -36.04 -0.92 -24.19
CA TYR A 13 -35.22 -1.14 -22.99
C TYR A 13 -35.21 -2.60 -22.50
N ASP A 14 -35.80 -3.54 -23.25
CA ASP A 14 -36.09 -4.88 -22.73
C ASP A 14 -34.95 -5.90 -22.78
N ASN A 15 -33.74 -5.56 -23.23
CA ASN A 15 -32.59 -6.47 -23.11
C ASN A 15 -31.28 -5.67 -23.10
N LEU A 16 -30.87 -5.17 -21.93
CA LEU A 16 -29.42 -5.00 -21.70
C LEU A 16 -28.79 -6.38 -21.92
N SER A 17 -27.82 -6.49 -22.82
CA SER A 17 -27.15 -7.77 -23.01
C SER A 17 -26.53 -8.22 -21.68
N PRO A 18 -26.51 -9.54 -21.39
CA PRO A 18 -25.78 -10.12 -20.26
C PRO A 18 -24.39 -9.50 -20.03
N ASP A 19 -23.70 -9.19 -21.12
CA ASP A 19 -22.35 -8.64 -21.17
C ASP A 19 -22.28 -7.24 -20.52
N ILE A 20 -23.32 -6.41 -20.68
CA ILE A 20 -23.33 -5.06 -20.09
C ILE A 20 -23.44 -5.16 -18.58
N VAL A 21 -24.31 -6.05 -18.06
CA VAL A 21 -24.46 -6.19 -16.60
C VAL A 21 -23.20 -6.75 -15.98
N GLN A 22 -22.60 -7.79 -16.59
CA GLN A 22 -21.31 -8.31 -16.14
C GLN A 22 -20.21 -7.24 -16.17
N ALA A 23 -20.17 -6.40 -17.21
CA ALA A 23 -19.22 -5.28 -17.28
C ALA A 23 -19.48 -4.20 -16.20
N THR A 24 -20.71 -4.04 -15.74
CA THR A 24 -21.06 -3.07 -14.69
C THR A 24 -20.86 -3.60 -13.27
N LEU A 25 -20.86 -4.92 -13.05
CA LEU A 25 -20.78 -5.52 -11.71
C LEU A 25 -19.64 -5.00 -10.83
N PRO A 26 -18.42 -4.76 -11.34
CA PRO A 26 -17.34 -4.19 -10.53
C PRO A 26 -17.69 -2.85 -9.88
N PHE A 27 -18.59 -2.07 -10.51
CA PHE A 27 -18.95 -0.72 -10.10
C PHE A 27 -20.20 -0.66 -9.20
N LEU A 28 -21.00 -1.73 -9.13
CA LEU A 28 -22.25 -1.74 -8.36
C LEU A 28 -22.01 -1.95 -6.86
N SER A 29 -22.74 -1.24 -6.00
CA SER A 29 -22.72 -1.51 -4.56
C SER A 29 -23.42 -2.84 -4.24
N PRO A 30 -23.17 -3.47 -3.07
CA PRO A 30 -23.92 -4.65 -2.65
C PRO A 30 -25.44 -4.42 -2.61
N GLY A 31 -25.87 -3.21 -2.26
CA GLY A 31 -27.28 -2.82 -2.29
C GLY A 31 -27.84 -2.77 -3.71
N ASP A 32 -27.08 -2.19 -4.65
CA ASP A 32 -27.48 -2.13 -6.07
C ASP A 32 -27.56 -3.53 -6.69
N ILE A 33 -26.61 -4.41 -6.34
CA ILE A 33 -26.62 -5.82 -6.79
C ILE A 33 -27.89 -6.53 -6.30
N ARG A 34 -28.26 -6.34 -5.02
CA ARG A 34 -29.49 -6.91 -4.46
C ARG A 34 -30.73 -6.35 -5.15
N HIS A 35 -30.81 -5.03 -5.34
CA HIS A 35 -31.95 -4.44 -6.04
C HIS A 35 -32.06 -4.94 -7.48
N LEU A 36 -30.93 -5.04 -8.20
CA LEU A 36 -30.88 -5.54 -9.57
C LEU A 36 -31.31 -7.02 -9.64
N SER A 37 -30.91 -7.84 -8.67
CA SER A 37 -31.29 -9.25 -8.61
C SER A 37 -32.81 -9.45 -8.47
N HIS A 38 -33.53 -8.49 -7.87
CA HIS A 38 -34.99 -8.56 -7.73
C HIS A 38 -35.77 -8.12 -8.97
N THR A 39 -35.12 -7.59 -10.01
CA THR A 39 -35.83 -7.03 -11.18
C THR A 39 -36.39 -8.10 -12.13
N ASN A 40 -35.70 -9.22 -12.33
CA ASN A 40 -36.11 -10.32 -13.23
C ASN A 40 -35.44 -11.64 -12.81
N LYS A 41 -36.07 -12.78 -13.11
CA LYS A 41 -35.54 -14.15 -12.94
C LYS A 41 -34.12 -14.34 -13.50
N TYR A 42 -33.80 -13.72 -14.64
CA TYR A 42 -32.44 -13.80 -15.20
C TYR A 42 -31.41 -13.17 -14.27
N PHE A 43 -31.63 -11.92 -13.85
CA PHE A 43 -30.74 -11.22 -12.93
C PHE A 43 -30.75 -11.83 -11.54
N HIS A 44 -31.89 -12.36 -11.09
CA HIS A 44 -31.97 -13.11 -9.85
C HIS A 44 -30.98 -14.27 -9.86
N LYS A 45 -30.98 -15.11 -10.90
CA LYS A 45 -30.04 -16.23 -11.03
C LYS A 45 -28.58 -15.77 -11.17
N LEU A 46 -28.32 -14.70 -11.92
CA LEU A 46 -26.97 -14.18 -12.14
C LEU A 46 -26.38 -13.52 -10.89
N LEU A 47 -27.21 -12.90 -10.05
CA LEU A 47 -26.81 -12.08 -8.91
C LEU A 47 -27.29 -12.66 -7.57
N ASP A 48 -27.50 -13.98 -7.54
CA ASP A 48 -27.88 -14.71 -6.34
C ASP A 48 -26.65 -14.89 -5.43
N PHE A 49 -26.73 -14.34 -4.22
CA PHE A 49 -25.66 -14.49 -3.23
C PHE A 49 -25.53 -15.92 -2.71
N ASP A 50 -26.58 -16.75 -2.82
CA ASP A 50 -26.55 -18.11 -2.30
C ASP A 50 -25.90 -19.11 -3.27
N SER A 51 -25.95 -18.85 -4.58
CA SER A 51 -25.56 -19.84 -5.58
C SER A 51 -24.80 -19.34 -6.81
N SER A 52 -24.66 -18.02 -7.03
CA SER A 52 -24.05 -17.52 -8.27
C SER A 52 -22.53 -17.48 -8.22
N GLU A 53 -21.88 -18.39 -8.96
CA GLU A 53 -20.43 -18.38 -9.18
C GLU A 53 -19.94 -17.10 -9.87
N THR A 54 -20.69 -16.56 -10.84
CA THR A 54 -20.30 -15.34 -11.56
C THR A 54 -20.31 -14.12 -10.63
N LEU A 55 -21.31 -14.02 -9.75
CA LEU A 55 -21.36 -12.94 -8.76
C LEU A 55 -20.18 -13.05 -7.80
N TRP A 56 -19.94 -14.23 -7.23
CA TRP A 56 -18.86 -14.41 -6.27
C TRP A 56 -17.47 -14.21 -6.88
N HIS A 57 -17.27 -14.58 -8.15
CA HIS A 57 -16.04 -14.25 -8.89
C HIS A 57 -15.86 -12.74 -9.06
N ALA A 58 -16.92 -12.02 -9.44
CA ALA A 58 -16.88 -10.56 -9.56
C ALA A 58 -16.62 -9.88 -8.20
N LEU A 59 -17.25 -10.36 -7.12
CA LEU A 59 -17.02 -9.88 -5.75
C LEU A 59 -15.59 -10.18 -5.28
N TYR A 60 -15.05 -11.35 -5.62
CA TYR A 60 -13.66 -11.71 -5.35
C TYR A 60 -12.71 -10.72 -6.02
N ASN A 61 -12.89 -10.47 -7.32
CA ASN A 61 -12.04 -9.52 -8.06
C ASN A 61 -12.18 -8.09 -7.53
N LYS A 62 -13.39 -7.68 -7.15
CA LYS A 62 -13.63 -6.37 -6.53
C LYS A 62 -12.92 -6.21 -5.19
N ALA A 63 -12.85 -7.27 -4.38
CA ALA A 63 -12.21 -7.23 -3.06
C ALA A 63 -10.69 -7.42 -3.12
N PHE A 64 -10.21 -8.38 -3.91
CA PHE A 64 -8.82 -8.89 -3.82
C PHE A 64 -8.01 -8.73 -5.11
N GLY A 65 -8.58 -8.13 -6.16
CA GLY A 65 -7.88 -8.05 -7.45
C GLY A 65 -6.85 -6.93 -7.58
N THR A 66 -6.89 -5.92 -6.70
CA THR A 66 -5.94 -4.79 -6.58
C THR A 66 -5.30 -4.29 -7.91
N PRO A 67 -6.09 -3.94 -8.95
CA PRO A 67 -5.53 -3.60 -10.28
C PRO A 67 -4.91 -2.20 -10.36
N TYR A 68 -4.97 -1.45 -9.27
CA TYR A 68 -4.68 -0.02 -9.23
C TYR A 68 -3.27 0.30 -8.73
N GLY A 69 -2.55 -0.68 -8.18
CA GLY A 69 -1.16 -0.54 -7.73
C GLY A 69 -0.16 -1.15 -8.71
N ASN A 70 1.13 -1.08 -8.37
CA ASN A 70 2.22 -1.68 -9.15
C ASN A 70 2.26 -3.21 -9.11
N ASP A 71 1.41 -3.84 -8.29
CA ASP A 71 1.42 -5.28 -8.08
C ASP A 71 0.98 -6.07 -9.31
N GLU A 72 0.13 -5.51 -10.18
CA GLU A 72 -0.39 -6.19 -11.38
C GLU A 72 -0.25 -5.35 -12.66
N PRO A 73 0.13 -5.95 -13.79
CA PRO A 73 0.20 -5.26 -15.08
C PRO A 73 -1.20 -4.94 -15.61
N PHE A 74 -1.29 -4.01 -16.58
CA PHE A 74 -2.50 -3.80 -17.36
C PHE A 74 -2.79 -5.00 -18.26
N VAL A 75 -4.07 -5.18 -18.61
CA VAL A 75 -4.49 -6.19 -19.59
C VAL A 75 -3.84 -5.91 -20.96
N ALA A 76 -3.02 -6.84 -21.42
CA ALA A 76 -2.35 -6.82 -22.72
C ALA A 76 -3.20 -7.48 -23.82
N LYS A 77 -2.85 -7.29 -25.09
CA LYS A 77 -3.52 -7.93 -26.22
C LYS A 77 -3.05 -9.38 -26.34
N GLY A 78 -3.97 -10.34 -26.20
CA GLY A 78 -3.67 -11.77 -26.34
C GLY A 78 -3.39 -12.48 -25.01
N SER A 79 -3.24 -11.75 -23.90
CA SER A 79 -3.50 -12.35 -22.59
C SER A 79 -4.98 -12.73 -22.55
N GLY A 80 -5.33 -13.94 -22.10
CA GLY A 80 -6.73 -14.29 -21.81
C GLY A 80 -7.34 -13.39 -20.72
N GLU A 81 -8.40 -13.84 -20.04
CA GLU A 81 -8.82 -13.17 -18.80
C GLU A 81 -7.61 -13.09 -17.86
N LEU A 82 -7.08 -11.87 -17.64
CA LEU A 82 -5.91 -11.67 -16.80
C LEU A 82 -6.32 -11.97 -15.36
N LYS A 83 -5.82 -13.10 -14.86
CA LYS A 83 -6.04 -13.51 -13.47
C LYS A 83 -5.05 -12.78 -12.59
N THR A 84 -5.54 -12.18 -11.51
CA THR A 84 -4.68 -11.55 -10.50
C THR A 84 -3.85 -12.63 -9.79
N CYS A 85 -2.73 -12.27 -9.17
CA CYS A 85 -1.86 -13.21 -8.47
C CYS A 85 -2.65 -14.00 -7.41
N SER A 86 -3.46 -13.31 -6.61
CA SER A 86 -4.33 -13.93 -5.61
C SER A 86 -5.33 -14.89 -6.25
N GLU A 87 -5.99 -14.47 -7.34
CA GLU A 87 -6.96 -15.29 -8.05
C GLU A 87 -6.34 -16.58 -8.62
N PHE A 88 -5.19 -16.45 -9.28
CA PHE A 88 -4.48 -17.57 -9.89
C PHE A 88 -4.12 -18.63 -8.84
N ILE A 89 -3.55 -18.18 -7.72
CA ILE A 89 -3.14 -19.06 -6.61
C ILE A 89 -4.37 -19.75 -6.00
N MET A 90 -5.46 -19.01 -5.76
CA MET A 90 -6.66 -19.59 -5.14
C MET A 90 -7.34 -20.64 -6.04
N ILE A 91 -7.37 -20.43 -7.36
CA ILE A 91 -7.91 -21.42 -8.32
C ILE A 91 -7.07 -22.70 -8.29
N GLN A 92 -5.74 -22.57 -8.36
CA GLN A 92 -4.85 -23.73 -8.42
C GLN A 92 -4.81 -24.48 -7.10
N ARG A 93 -4.84 -23.76 -5.98
CA ARG A 93 -4.76 -24.36 -4.65
C ARG A 93 -6.06 -25.01 -4.20
N TYR A 94 -7.20 -24.45 -4.62
CA TYR A 94 -8.55 -24.88 -4.26
C TYR A 94 -9.42 -25.10 -5.52
N PRO A 95 -9.08 -26.06 -6.40
CA PRO A 95 -9.78 -26.26 -7.66
C PRO A 95 -11.23 -26.71 -7.46
N GLU A 96 -11.49 -27.51 -6.42
CA GLU A 96 -12.81 -28.08 -6.10
C GLU A 96 -13.73 -27.13 -5.31
N LYS A 97 -13.25 -25.92 -4.97
CA LYS A 97 -14.01 -24.94 -4.17
C LYS A 97 -14.76 -23.96 -5.08
N SER A 98 -15.98 -23.60 -4.67
CA SER A 98 -16.76 -22.51 -5.27
C SER A 98 -16.06 -21.17 -5.10
N TRP A 99 -16.43 -20.16 -5.89
CA TRP A 99 -15.96 -18.80 -5.69
C TRP A 99 -16.36 -18.22 -4.34
N HIS A 100 -17.52 -18.60 -3.82
CA HIS A 100 -17.95 -18.25 -2.46
C HIS A 100 -16.99 -18.81 -1.40
N ASP A 101 -16.63 -20.09 -1.49
CA ASP A 101 -15.70 -20.71 -0.54
C ASP A 101 -14.30 -20.11 -0.66
N ARG A 102 -13.80 -19.88 -1.90
CA ARG A 102 -12.51 -19.21 -2.12
C ARG A 102 -12.50 -17.80 -1.57
N TYR A 103 -13.60 -17.07 -1.71
CA TYR A 103 -13.77 -15.74 -1.13
C TYR A 103 -13.63 -15.78 0.38
N LYS A 104 -14.34 -16.69 1.06
CA LYS A 104 -14.27 -16.86 2.51
C LYS A 104 -12.86 -17.22 2.98
N ILE A 105 -12.24 -18.23 2.36
CA ILE A 105 -10.86 -18.62 2.68
C ILE A 105 -9.91 -17.41 2.55
N ARG A 106 -10.01 -16.64 1.46
CA ARG A 106 -9.15 -15.46 1.24
C ARG A 106 -9.44 -14.32 2.23
N ALA A 107 -10.69 -14.14 2.63
CA ALA A 107 -11.10 -13.06 3.55
C ALA A 107 -10.78 -13.37 5.01
N GLU A 108 -11.01 -14.61 5.45
CA GLU A 108 -11.02 -15.02 6.85
C GLU A 108 -9.73 -15.73 7.27
N GLU A 109 -9.09 -16.50 6.39
CA GLU A 109 -7.92 -17.33 6.75
C GLU A 109 -6.57 -16.69 6.38
N ALA A 110 -6.56 -15.70 5.48
CA ALA A 110 -5.33 -15.04 5.05
C ALA A 110 -4.82 -14.04 6.10
N LYS A 111 -3.77 -14.41 6.83
CA LYS A 111 -3.19 -13.59 7.90
C LYS A 111 -1.91 -12.91 7.43
N PHE A 112 -1.59 -11.76 8.03
CA PHE A 112 -0.36 -11.02 7.73
C PHE A 112 0.82 -11.59 8.52
N TYR A 113 1.89 -11.95 7.82
CA TYR A 113 3.15 -12.42 8.38
C TYR A 113 4.25 -11.45 8.03
N THR A 114 5.11 -11.13 8.99
CA THR A 114 6.27 -10.26 8.78
C THR A 114 7.53 -10.86 9.40
N TRP A 115 8.67 -10.49 8.83
CA TRP A 115 9.99 -10.85 9.32
C TRP A 115 11.04 -9.85 8.83
N GLY A 116 12.25 -9.92 9.39
CA GLY A 116 13.30 -8.94 9.15
C GLY A 116 13.57 -8.04 10.36
N CYS A 117 14.01 -6.82 10.08
CA CYS A 117 14.38 -5.84 11.09
C CYS A 117 13.15 -5.46 11.93
N PHE A 118 13.20 -5.64 13.26
CA PHE A 118 12.10 -5.26 14.16
C PHE A 118 12.23 -3.84 14.75
N LYS A 119 13.29 -3.10 14.41
CA LYS A 119 13.52 -1.74 14.95
C LYS A 119 12.33 -0.82 14.65
N HIS A 120 11.98 0.00 15.64
CA HIS A 120 10.83 0.92 15.59
C HIS A 120 9.48 0.20 15.41
N ALA A 121 9.40 -1.06 15.84
CA ALA A 121 8.21 -1.91 15.69
C ALA A 121 7.70 -2.03 14.24
N ARG A 122 8.58 -1.84 13.24
CA ARG A 122 8.20 -1.82 11.82
C ARG A 122 7.55 -3.10 11.32
N LEU A 123 7.75 -4.22 12.00
CA LEU A 123 7.09 -5.50 11.70
C LEU A 123 5.63 -5.53 12.14
N GLY A 124 5.13 -4.46 12.79
CA GLY A 124 3.82 -4.42 13.42
C GLY A 124 3.82 -4.99 14.84
N TYR A 125 4.99 -5.20 15.44
CA TYR A 125 5.16 -5.67 16.82
C TYR A 125 6.59 -5.43 17.32
N THR A 126 6.78 -5.53 18.63
CA THR A 126 8.10 -5.60 19.28
C THR A 126 8.45 -7.03 19.67
N ALA A 127 9.71 -7.27 20.08
CA ALA A 127 10.16 -8.59 20.50
C ALA A 127 9.41 -9.15 21.73
N THR A 128 8.71 -8.28 22.48
CA THR A 128 7.97 -8.64 23.69
C THR A 128 6.45 -8.60 23.51
N SER A 129 5.94 -7.99 22.43
CA SER A 129 4.50 -7.81 22.23
C SER A 129 3.85 -8.87 21.34
N ASN A 130 4.63 -9.81 20.76
CA ASN A 130 4.12 -10.84 19.88
C ASN A 130 4.38 -12.23 20.45
N GLU A 131 3.30 -12.90 20.88
CA GLU A 131 3.33 -14.24 21.46
C GLU A 131 3.78 -15.32 20.46
N ASN A 132 3.64 -15.06 19.16
CA ASN A 132 4.08 -15.98 18.11
C ASN A 132 5.61 -15.99 17.92
N LEU A 133 6.32 -15.05 18.52
CA LEU A 133 7.77 -14.91 18.34
C LEU A 133 8.52 -15.86 19.28
N THR A 134 9.24 -16.81 18.70
CA THR A 134 10.07 -17.75 19.44
C THR A 134 11.54 -17.30 19.48
N GLU A 135 12.31 -17.83 20.43
CA GLU A 135 13.76 -17.55 20.49
C GLU A 135 14.50 -18.06 19.25
N ALA A 136 14.09 -19.21 18.69
CA ALA A 136 14.64 -19.77 17.45
C ALA A 136 14.32 -18.91 16.22
N GLY A 137 13.14 -18.26 16.21
CA GLY A 137 12.69 -17.32 15.18
C GLY A 137 13.42 -15.97 15.19
N MET A 138 14.44 -15.80 16.02
CA MET A 138 15.23 -14.57 16.12
C MET A 138 16.72 -14.81 15.92
N ASN A 139 17.35 -13.91 15.18
CA ASN A 139 18.79 -13.90 15.02
C ASN A 139 19.48 -13.36 16.27
N SER A 140 20.48 -14.10 16.76
CA SER A 140 21.33 -13.73 17.89
C SER A 140 22.76 -14.26 17.70
N LEU A 141 23.75 -13.58 18.29
CA LEU A 141 25.16 -14.00 18.30
C LEU A 141 25.56 -14.45 19.71
N GLY A 142 24.85 -15.46 20.26
CA GLY A 142 25.22 -16.08 21.54
C GLY A 142 25.05 -15.20 22.78
N GLY A 143 24.12 -14.24 22.76
CA GLY A 143 23.83 -13.35 23.88
C GLY A 143 22.38 -12.84 23.88
N ARG A 144 22.06 -11.96 24.84
CA ARG A 144 20.70 -11.36 24.99
C ARG A 144 20.30 -10.41 23.85
N VAL A 145 21.25 -10.01 23.01
CA VAL A 145 21.00 -9.06 21.90
C VAL A 145 20.40 -9.80 20.72
N LYS A 146 19.18 -9.42 20.36
CA LYS A 146 18.47 -9.90 19.17
C LYS A 146 18.63 -8.88 18.04
N PHE A 147 18.88 -9.37 16.83
CA PHE A 147 19.16 -8.52 15.66
C PHE A 147 17.97 -8.39 14.70
N GLY A 148 17.12 -9.40 14.65
CA GLY A 148 16.05 -9.48 13.67
C GLY A 148 15.22 -10.75 13.80
N VAL A 149 14.07 -10.76 13.15
CA VAL A 149 13.17 -11.92 13.05
C VAL A 149 13.52 -12.69 11.79
N ASN A 150 13.87 -13.97 11.90
CA ASN A 150 14.46 -14.76 10.82
C ASN A 150 13.51 -15.78 10.18
N THR A 151 12.29 -15.88 10.69
CA THR A 151 11.21 -16.73 10.18
C THR A 151 9.93 -15.92 10.01
N PRO A 152 9.10 -16.18 8.99
CA PRO A 152 7.80 -15.52 8.86
C PRO A 152 6.98 -15.71 10.14
N THR A 153 6.60 -14.61 10.77
CA THR A 153 5.89 -14.60 12.05
C THR A 153 4.56 -13.89 11.90
N ALA A 154 3.48 -14.48 12.41
CA ALA A 154 2.15 -13.90 12.32
C ALA A 154 2.10 -12.57 13.09
N VAL A 155 1.54 -11.55 12.46
CA VAL A 155 1.30 -10.25 13.08
C VAL A 155 -0.01 -10.32 13.87
N PRO A 156 -0.03 -9.91 15.15
CA PRO A 156 -1.27 -9.78 15.90
C PRO A 156 -2.20 -8.78 15.21
N TRP A 157 -3.34 -9.25 14.71
CA TRP A 157 -4.29 -8.44 13.95
C TRP A 157 -5.72 -8.51 14.49
N TYR A 158 -6.11 -9.67 15.06
CA TYR A 158 -7.42 -9.87 15.69
C TYR A 158 -7.27 -10.27 17.16
N ARG A 159 -8.32 -9.96 17.93
CA ARG A 159 -8.69 -10.73 19.13
C ARG A 159 -9.93 -11.54 18.80
N GLU A 160 -9.92 -12.84 19.09
CA GLU A 160 -11.03 -13.78 18.81
C GLU A 160 -12.36 -13.39 19.51
N ASP A 161 -12.30 -12.49 20.49
CA ASP A 161 -13.41 -12.15 21.38
C ASP A 161 -14.20 -10.88 20.98
N GLU A 162 -13.80 -10.13 19.95
CA GLU A 162 -14.45 -8.87 19.55
C GLU A 162 -15.16 -8.99 18.19
N ARG A 163 -16.45 -8.61 18.14
CA ARG A 163 -17.22 -8.58 16.90
C ARG A 163 -16.85 -7.35 16.07
N HIS A 164 -15.93 -7.52 15.13
CA HIS A 164 -15.67 -6.53 14.08
C HIS A 164 -16.53 -6.81 12.84
N SER A 165 -16.59 -5.85 11.92
CA SER A 165 -17.14 -6.13 10.59
C SER A 165 -16.10 -6.92 9.81
N ASP A 166 -16.49 -8.03 9.17
CA ASP A 166 -15.63 -8.86 8.31
C ASP A 166 -14.81 -8.03 7.29
N ASP A 167 -15.30 -6.85 6.91
CA ASP A 167 -14.64 -5.94 5.96
C ASP A 167 -13.48 -5.14 6.56
N ASP A 168 -13.54 -4.78 7.85
CA ASP A 168 -12.42 -4.15 8.56
C ASP A 168 -11.29 -5.14 8.79
N ASP A 169 -11.66 -6.40 8.88
CA ASP A 169 -10.77 -7.47 9.20
C ASP A 169 -9.96 -7.90 7.98
N ALA A 170 -10.61 -8.15 6.85
CA ALA A 170 -9.96 -8.70 5.67
C ALA A 170 -8.91 -7.74 5.05
N ILE A 171 -7.64 -8.16 5.05
CA ILE A 171 -6.56 -7.42 4.39
C ILE A 171 -6.57 -7.71 2.88
N ILE A 172 -6.74 -6.64 2.08
CA ILE A 172 -6.82 -6.74 0.62
C ILE A 172 -5.50 -6.42 -0.07
N GLN A 173 -4.68 -5.53 0.50
CA GLN A 173 -3.38 -5.15 -0.05
C GLN A 173 -2.39 -4.84 1.06
N VAL A 174 -1.13 -5.22 0.83
CA VAL A 174 0.02 -4.87 1.68
C VAL A 174 1.10 -4.27 0.80
N SER A 175 1.65 -3.14 1.23
CA SER A 175 2.78 -2.48 0.59
C SER A 175 3.86 -2.22 1.64
N SER A 176 5.13 -2.12 1.23
CA SER A 176 6.24 -1.93 2.18
C SER A 176 7.11 -0.77 1.76
N GLY A 177 7.31 0.18 2.67
CA GLY A 177 8.31 1.22 2.52
C GLY A 177 9.64 0.85 3.15
N GLY A 178 10.57 1.80 3.25
CA GLY A 178 11.85 1.60 3.91
C GLY A 178 11.74 1.30 5.40
N PHE A 179 10.67 1.79 6.05
CA PHE A 179 10.57 1.86 7.52
C PHE A 179 9.26 1.30 8.10
N SER A 180 8.27 0.99 7.27
CA SER A 180 6.95 0.50 7.70
C SER A 180 6.29 -0.34 6.61
N PHE A 181 5.20 -1.01 6.96
CA PHE A 181 4.23 -1.57 6.03
C PHE A 181 2.98 -0.69 6.02
N GLN A 182 2.40 -0.53 4.83
CA GLN A 182 1.09 0.07 4.62
C GLN A 182 0.11 -1.07 4.34
N ILE A 183 -1.01 -1.07 5.02
CA ILE A 183 -1.98 -2.17 5.01
C ILE A 183 -3.36 -1.59 4.70
N LEU A 184 -4.01 -2.15 3.69
CA LEU A 184 -5.34 -1.75 3.25
C LEU A 184 -6.34 -2.87 3.54
N THR A 185 -7.41 -2.53 4.25
CA THR A 185 -8.52 -3.44 4.54
C THR A 185 -9.62 -3.36 3.49
N LYS A 186 -10.51 -4.35 3.42
CA LYS A 186 -11.64 -4.38 2.48
C LYS A 186 -12.63 -3.22 2.71
N SER A 187 -12.77 -2.75 3.94
CA SER A 187 -13.55 -1.56 4.28
C SER A 187 -12.95 -0.27 3.71
N GLY A 188 -11.69 -0.31 3.28
CA GLY A 188 -10.92 0.82 2.74
C GLY A 188 -10.24 1.67 3.82
N LYS A 189 -10.08 1.11 5.03
CA LYS A 189 -9.26 1.71 6.08
C LYS A 189 -7.78 1.42 5.80
N LEU A 190 -6.96 2.43 6.06
CA LEU A 190 -5.52 2.39 5.84
C LEU A 190 -4.78 2.35 7.17
N TYR A 191 -3.82 1.45 7.30
CA TYR A 191 -2.98 1.30 8.48
C TYR A 191 -1.49 1.36 8.11
N SER A 192 -0.67 1.80 9.06
CA SER A 192 0.79 1.76 8.98
C SER A 192 1.37 1.06 10.20
N THR A 193 2.39 0.23 9.98
CA THR A 193 3.14 -0.40 11.08
C THR A 193 4.23 0.51 11.62
N GLY A 194 4.59 0.31 12.88
CA GLY A 194 5.74 0.92 13.53
C GLY A 194 5.57 2.40 13.89
N SER A 195 6.59 2.94 14.56
CA SER A 195 6.56 4.32 15.09
C SER A 195 6.85 5.40 14.05
N THR A 196 7.22 5.04 12.81
CA THR A 196 7.38 6.00 11.70
C THR A 196 7.36 5.28 10.35
N PHE A 197 6.72 5.88 9.35
CA PHE A 197 6.82 5.43 7.96
C PHE A 197 7.97 6.08 7.18
N THR A 198 8.50 7.20 7.67
CA THR A 198 9.56 7.97 7.01
C THR A 198 10.97 7.59 7.46
N GLY A 199 11.09 7.06 8.68
CA GLY A 199 12.40 6.90 9.33
C GLY A 199 13.10 8.24 9.61
N GLY A 200 12.37 9.36 9.59
CA GLY A 200 12.91 10.72 9.70
C GLY A 200 13.48 11.28 8.39
N HIS A 201 13.34 10.56 7.27
CA HIS A 201 13.75 11.04 5.96
C HIS A 201 12.64 11.80 5.25
N ARG A 202 13.00 12.78 4.43
CA ARG A 202 12.03 13.47 3.55
C ARG A 202 11.71 12.59 2.35
N GLY A 203 10.42 12.46 2.04
CA GLY A 203 9.93 11.89 0.79
C GLY A 203 9.70 12.98 -0.28
N PRO A 204 8.95 12.66 -1.34
CA PRO A 204 8.56 13.58 -2.41
C PRO A 204 7.44 14.55 -1.97
N GLY A 205 7.66 15.21 -0.84
CA GLY A 205 6.73 16.14 -0.21
C GLY A 205 6.96 17.60 -0.64
N PRO A 206 6.71 18.58 0.25
CA PRO A 206 6.95 19.98 -0.02
C PRO A 206 8.38 20.23 -0.52
N ILE A 207 8.54 21.19 -1.43
CA ILE A 207 9.85 21.61 -1.95
C ILE A 207 10.80 21.89 -0.77
N THR A 208 12.09 21.60 -0.97
CA THR A 208 13.09 21.76 0.08
C THR A 208 13.07 23.17 0.66
N GLY A 209 12.88 23.27 1.98
CA GLY A 209 12.77 24.54 2.71
C GLY A 209 11.33 24.97 3.00
N GLU A 210 10.34 24.39 2.31
CA GLU A 210 8.93 24.58 2.61
C GLU A 210 8.44 23.54 3.63
N HIS A 211 7.38 23.91 4.36
CA HIS A 211 6.69 23.06 5.33
C HIS A 211 5.20 23.32 5.22
N ASP A 212 4.39 22.26 5.28
CA ASP A 212 2.96 22.46 5.32
C ASP A 212 2.55 23.21 6.59
N PHE A 213 1.51 24.03 6.48
CA PHE A 213 0.90 24.68 7.64
C PHE A 213 0.42 23.64 8.66
N ASP A 214 0.91 23.74 9.89
CA ASP A 214 0.52 22.87 10.99
C ASP A 214 -0.45 23.61 11.94
N PRO A 215 -1.75 23.26 11.94
CA PRO A 215 -2.73 23.88 12.80
C PRO A 215 -2.50 23.54 14.28
N LEU A 216 -1.89 22.40 14.62
CA LEU A 216 -1.63 22.03 16.02
C LEU A 216 -0.57 22.94 16.62
N ARG A 217 0.52 23.15 15.89
CA ARG A 217 1.57 24.09 16.32
C ARG A 217 1.07 25.53 16.41
N ALA A 218 0.22 25.95 15.46
CA ALA A 218 -0.42 27.26 15.53
C ALA A 218 -1.33 27.36 16.77
N ALA A 219 -2.13 26.33 17.03
CA ALA A 219 -3.02 26.28 18.18
C ALA A 219 -2.30 26.30 19.52
N ILE A 220 -1.24 25.50 19.68
CA ILE A 220 -0.44 25.46 20.90
C ILE A 220 0.12 26.85 21.19
N ARG A 221 0.67 27.51 20.16
CA ARG A 221 1.17 28.89 20.30
C ARG A 221 0.05 29.85 20.71
N ASP A 222 -1.11 29.79 20.05
CA ASP A 222 -2.24 30.68 20.36
C ASP A 222 -2.79 30.42 21.79
N LEU A 223 -2.82 29.16 22.25
CA LEU A 223 -3.17 28.76 23.62
C LEU A 223 -2.15 29.31 24.64
N GLU A 224 -0.85 29.14 24.39
CA GLU A 224 0.23 29.64 25.25
C GLU A 224 0.23 31.18 25.34
N GLU A 225 0.04 31.87 24.21
CA GLU A 225 -0.01 33.34 24.15
C GLU A 225 -1.24 33.90 24.88
N SER A 226 -2.39 33.22 24.84
CA SER A 226 -3.60 33.63 25.55
C SER A 226 -3.41 33.70 27.07
N PHE A 227 -2.50 32.89 27.62
CA PHE A 227 -2.22 32.85 29.06
C PHE A 227 -1.39 34.05 29.53
N HIS A 228 -0.50 34.59 28.69
CA HIS A 228 0.30 35.77 29.03
C HIS A 228 -0.54 37.06 29.15
N HIS A 229 -1.72 37.09 28.52
CA HIS A 229 -2.63 38.24 28.60
C HIS A 229 -3.53 38.24 29.85
N ALA A 230 -3.69 37.11 30.55
CA ALA A 230 -4.49 37.05 31.78
C ALA A 230 -3.77 37.61 33.02
N HIS A 231 -2.45 37.80 32.98
CA HIS A 231 -1.65 38.28 34.12
C HIS A 231 -1.22 39.76 34.06
N GLN A 232 -1.57 40.51 33.00
CA GLN A 232 -1.41 41.97 32.96
C GLN A 232 -2.71 42.67 33.38
N GLY A 233 -3.12 42.46 34.62
CA GLY A 233 -4.35 43.03 35.13
C GLY A 233 -4.41 43.04 36.65
N ILE A 234 -3.47 43.77 37.28
CA ILE A 234 -3.62 44.59 38.50
C ILE A 234 -2.22 45.14 38.78
N GLY A 235 -2.07 46.46 38.68
CA GLY A 235 -0.87 47.15 39.15
C GLY A 235 -0.69 46.91 40.65
N GLY A 236 0.28 46.08 41.00
CA GLY A 236 0.75 45.90 42.37
C GLY A 236 2.27 45.93 42.35
N GLN A 237 2.86 46.93 42.99
CA GLN A 237 4.30 47.03 43.20
C GLN A 237 4.84 45.71 43.78
N ILE A 238 5.88 45.15 43.17
CA ILE A 238 6.69 44.12 43.82
C ILE A 238 7.42 44.82 44.97
N SER A 239 6.91 44.66 46.19
CA SER A 239 7.60 45.13 47.40
C SER A 239 8.76 44.18 47.68
N THR A 240 9.99 44.67 47.49
CA THR A 240 11.24 43.93 47.80
C THR A 240 11.64 44.05 49.27
N THR A 241 10.70 44.34 50.18
CA THR A 241 10.96 44.44 51.62
C THR A 241 10.03 43.54 52.43
N GLY A 242 10.53 42.35 52.76
CA GLY A 242 10.29 41.54 53.96
C GLY A 242 9.00 41.69 54.80
N ALA A 243 7.81 41.74 54.20
CA ALA A 243 6.55 41.65 54.94
C ALA A 243 5.71 40.47 54.44
N ILE A 244 5.44 39.52 55.33
CA ILE A 244 4.56 38.36 55.09
C ILE A 244 3.11 38.87 55.06
N GLY A 245 2.63 39.20 53.85
CA GLY A 245 1.22 39.39 53.58
C GLY A 245 0.61 38.06 53.15
N ILE A 246 -0.43 37.61 53.84
CA ILE A 246 -1.18 36.40 53.50
C ILE A 246 -1.96 36.68 52.21
N SER A 247 -1.45 36.22 51.06
CA SER A 247 -2.26 36.05 49.86
C SER A 247 -3.25 34.90 50.09
N PRO A 248 -4.53 35.01 49.66
CA PRO A 248 -5.43 33.88 49.70
C PRO A 248 -4.89 32.78 48.76
N PRO A 249 -5.04 31.48 49.11
CA PRO A 249 -4.63 30.42 48.21
C PRO A 249 -5.59 30.40 47.01
N SER A 250 -5.19 30.98 45.88
CA SER A 250 -5.76 30.61 44.60
C SER A 250 -5.21 29.22 44.25
N LEU A 251 -5.84 28.17 44.74
CA LEU A 251 -5.46 26.78 44.47
C LEU A 251 -6.69 25.98 44.04
N GLU A 252 -7.37 26.46 43.00
CA GLU A 252 -7.94 25.52 42.04
C GLU A 252 -6.78 25.09 41.13
N PRO A 253 -6.59 23.78 40.85
CA PRO A 253 -5.63 23.38 39.83
C PRO A 253 -6.00 24.07 38.52
N HIS A 254 -5.00 24.64 37.83
CA HIS A 254 -5.20 25.26 36.53
C HIS A 254 -5.99 24.30 35.62
N GLN A 255 -7.03 24.80 34.93
CA GLN A 255 -7.74 24.01 33.92
C GLN A 255 -6.71 23.50 32.91
N ASN A 256 -6.80 22.22 32.53
CA ASN A 256 -5.87 21.63 31.57
C ASN A 256 -6.11 22.29 30.20
N LEU A 257 -5.25 23.25 29.85
CA LEU A 257 -5.32 23.99 28.60
C LEU A 257 -5.24 23.09 27.36
N TYR A 258 -4.66 21.90 27.51
CA TYR A 258 -4.47 20.91 26.45
C TYR A 258 -5.57 19.85 26.40
N GLU A 259 -6.56 19.87 27.29
CA GLU A 259 -7.65 18.88 27.33
C GLU A 259 -8.33 18.67 25.95
N PRO A 260 -8.66 19.71 25.15
CA PRO A 260 -9.23 19.51 23.82
C PRO A 260 -8.30 18.79 22.83
N LEU A 261 -6.98 19.00 22.96
CA LEU A 261 -5.97 18.35 22.13
C LEU A 261 -5.80 16.89 22.54
N GLU A 262 -5.75 16.62 23.85
CA GLU A 262 -5.69 15.26 24.41
C GLU A 262 -6.93 14.44 24.02
N GLU A 263 -8.13 15.02 24.10
CA GLU A 263 -9.36 14.36 23.67
C GLU A 263 -9.37 14.04 22.17
N MET A 264 -8.88 14.96 21.35
CA MET A 264 -8.76 14.75 19.92
C MET A 264 -7.72 13.67 19.60
N GLU A 265 -6.55 13.71 20.24
CA GLU A 265 -5.50 12.69 20.09
C GLU A 265 -6.01 11.31 20.48
N ALA A 266 -6.73 11.19 21.60
CA ALA A 266 -7.33 9.94 22.04
C ALA A 266 -8.34 9.36 21.02
N LYS A 267 -9.11 10.22 20.35
CA LYS A 267 -10.08 9.81 19.31
C LYS A 267 -9.44 9.50 17.96
N THR A 268 -8.22 9.96 17.70
CA THR A 268 -7.57 9.91 16.38
C THR A 268 -6.37 8.97 16.33
N THR A 269 -5.87 8.53 17.48
CA THR A 269 -4.86 7.48 17.61
C THR A 269 -5.50 6.10 17.57
N GLU A 270 -6.26 5.82 16.51
CA GLU A 270 -6.87 4.50 16.31
C GLU A 270 -5.79 3.46 15.99
N THR A 271 -5.72 2.41 16.79
CA THR A 271 -4.83 1.26 16.57
C THR A 271 -5.63 0.00 16.38
N ILE A 272 -4.99 -1.05 15.86
CA ILE A 272 -5.61 -2.37 15.83
C ILE A 272 -5.82 -2.85 17.27
N PRO A 273 -7.02 -3.36 17.64
CA PRO A 273 -7.28 -3.84 18.99
C PRO A 273 -6.26 -4.88 19.46
N GLY A 274 -5.62 -4.60 20.59
CA GLY A 274 -4.55 -5.46 21.13
C GLY A 274 -3.19 -5.32 20.43
N ASN A 275 -3.05 -4.43 19.45
CA ASN A 275 -1.78 -4.13 18.79
C ASN A 275 -1.59 -2.62 18.53
N GLU A 276 -0.97 -1.95 19.50
CA GLU A 276 -0.63 -0.52 19.42
C GLU A 276 0.41 -0.16 18.34
N HIS A 277 1.11 -1.15 17.77
CA HIS A 277 2.15 -0.93 16.78
C HIS A 277 1.62 -0.88 15.35
N ILE A 278 0.30 -0.97 15.17
CA ILE A 278 -0.38 -0.81 13.91
C ILE A 278 -1.44 0.26 14.09
N ARG A 279 -1.23 1.38 13.42
CA ARG A 279 -2.01 2.61 13.61
C ARG A 279 -2.69 3.02 12.32
N ARG A 280 -3.91 3.51 12.45
CA ARG A 280 -4.73 3.96 11.34
C ARG A 280 -4.17 5.28 10.80
N MET A 281 -4.14 5.39 9.48
CA MET A 281 -3.68 6.58 8.78
C MET A 281 -4.88 7.35 8.23
N PHE A 282 -4.87 8.66 8.40
CA PHE A 282 -5.97 9.53 7.98
C PHE A 282 -5.50 10.61 7.01
N ALA A 283 -6.37 11.03 6.11
CA ALA A 283 -6.14 12.20 5.28
C ALA A 283 -6.52 13.48 6.03
N ARG A 284 -5.84 14.59 5.73
CA ARG A 284 -6.05 15.90 6.39
C ARG A 284 -7.49 16.39 6.27
N ASN A 285 -8.13 16.16 5.13
CA ASN A 285 -9.52 16.60 4.90
C ASN A 285 -10.55 15.87 5.78
N CYS A 286 -10.17 14.85 6.53
CA CYS A 286 -11.05 14.22 7.53
C CYS A 286 -11.21 15.08 8.80
N PHE A 287 -10.28 15.99 9.11
CA PHE A 287 -10.30 16.72 10.38
C PHE A 287 -10.79 18.16 10.22
N GLU A 288 -11.61 18.62 11.17
CA GLU A 288 -12.11 19.99 11.19
C GLU A 288 -11.00 21.02 11.36
N MET A 289 -9.92 20.69 12.08
CA MET A 289 -8.76 21.57 12.28
C MET A 289 -8.10 22.03 10.96
N PHE A 290 -8.28 21.26 9.86
CA PHE A 290 -7.77 21.64 8.54
C PHE A 290 -8.86 22.25 7.65
N THR A 291 -10.14 21.95 7.89
CA THR A 291 -11.24 22.34 6.99
C THR A 291 -12.02 23.56 7.46
N SER A 292 -12.02 23.87 8.77
CA SER A 292 -12.80 24.94 9.37
C SER A 292 -12.06 26.28 9.35
N GLU A 293 -12.80 27.38 9.20
CA GLU A 293 -12.25 28.74 9.30
C GLU A 293 -11.79 29.06 10.74
N THR A 294 -12.53 28.54 11.72
CA THR A 294 -12.18 28.57 13.14
C THR A 294 -11.52 27.24 13.54
N LEU A 295 -10.47 27.32 14.35
CA LEU A 295 -9.78 26.13 14.85
C LEU A 295 -10.75 25.30 15.72
N SER A 296 -11.03 24.08 15.28
CA SER A 296 -11.89 23.10 15.98
C SER A 296 -11.14 21.78 16.12
N PHE A 297 -11.13 21.25 17.34
CA PHE A 297 -10.59 19.92 17.67
C PHE A 297 -11.69 18.86 17.77
N ASN A 298 -12.91 19.19 17.36
CA ASN A 298 -13.98 18.21 17.35
C ASN A 298 -13.70 17.12 16.32
N VAL A 299 -13.93 15.87 16.71
CA VAL A 299 -13.70 14.69 15.90
C VAL A 299 -15.04 14.06 15.57
N ASN A 300 -15.40 14.10 14.28
CA ASN A 300 -16.58 13.43 13.76
C ASN A 300 -16.17 12.06 13.17
N GLN A 301 -16.64 10.98 13.79
CA GLN A 301 -16.30 9.62 13.39
C GLN A 301 -16.79 9.27 11.97
N GLU A 302 -17.93 9.80 11.54
CA GLU A 302 -18.44 9.59 10.18
C GLU A 302 -17.51 10.22 9.15
N LYS A 303 -16.98 11.42 9.45
CA LYS A 303 -16.02 12.12 8.58
C LYS A 303 -14.66 11.42 8.55
N LEU A 304 -14.20 10.85 9.67
CA LEU A 304 -13.00 10.01 9.72
C LEU A 304 -13.14 8.75 8.84
N ASN A 305 -14.35 8.19 8.79
CA ASN A 305 -14.67 6.99 8.01
C ASN A 305 -15.15 7.28 6.59
N ALA A 306 -15.20 8.55 6.17
CA ALA A 306 -15.79 8.94 4.88
C ALA A 306 -14.93 8.56 3.67
N ILE A 307 -13.61 8.45 3.83
CA ILE A 307 -12.70 8.13 2.71
C ILE A 307 -12.49 6.62 2.67
N LYS A 308 -12.88 6.02 1.55
CA LYS A 308 -12.62 4.62 1.24
C LYS A 308 -11.45 4.48 0.27
N PHE A 309 -10.31 4.04 0.77
CA PHE A 309 -9.15 3.75 -0.07
C PHE A 309 -9.32 2.41 -0.80
N ILE A 310 -8.80 2.34 -2.02
CA ILE A 310 -8.89 1.17 -2.91
C ILE A 310 -7.52 0.69 -3.43
N ALA A 311 -6.46 1.47 -3.20
CA ALA A 311 -5.11 1.15 -3.64
C ALA A 311 -4.08 1.84 -2.78
N ILE A 312 -2.96 1.16 -2.52
CA ILE A 312 -1.78 1.70 -1.83
C ILE A 312 -0.49 1.31 -2.54
N VAL A 313 0.50 2.19 -2.51
CA VAL A 313 1.87 1.93 -2.96
C VAL A 313 2.87 2.70 -2.12
N SER A 314 4.00 2.09 -1.78
CA SER A 314 5.00 2.67 -0.88
C SER A 314 6.32 2.89 -1.59
N GLY A 315 6.96 4.03 -1.32
CA GLY A 315 8.36 4.29 -1.61
C GLY A 315 9.22 4.13 -0.36
N ARG A 316 10.41 4.73 -0.33
CA ARG A 316 11.31 4.54 0.82
C ARG A 316 10.79 5.19 2.10
N SER A 317 10.40 6.46 2.02
CA SER A 317 9.99 7.28 3.17
C SER A 317 8.66 7.98 2.92
N HIS A 318 7.84 7.43 2.03
CA HIS A 318 6.54 7.95 1.66
C HIS A 318 5.65 6.84 1.11
N PHE A 319 4.36 7.12 1.02
CA PHE A 319 3.42 6.24 0.33
C PHE A 319 2.27 7.05 -0.25
N LEU A 320 1.61 6.46 -1.25
CA LEU A 320 0.41 6.99 -1.87
C LEU A 320 -0.78 6.07 -1.57
N ALA A 321 -1.96 6.68 -1.46
CA ALA A 321 -3.22 5.95 -1.45
C ALA A 321 -4.22 6.62 -2.41
N MET A 322 -5.02 5.81 -3.09
CA MET A 322 -6.09 6.28 -3.97
C MET A 322 -7.45 5.87 -3.41
N ASP A 323 -8.41 6.78 -3.44
CA ASP A 323 -9.80 6.53 -3.02
C ASP A 323 -10.71 6.05 -4.17
N GLU A 324 -11.94 5.67 -3.83
CA GLU A 324 -12.94 5.21 -4.80
C GLU A 324 -13.33 6.27 -5.84
N GLU A 325 -13.15 7.56 -5.51
CA GLU A 325 -13.37 8.68 -6.43
C GLU A 325 -12.17 8.99 -7.34
N ARG A 326 -11.11 8.15 -7.31
CA ARG A 326 -9.85 8.34 -8.06
C ARG A 326 -9.07 9.57 -7.63
N ASP A 327 -9.27 10.05 -6.40
CA ASP A 327 -8.40 11.07 -5.83
C ASP A 327 -7.17 10.42 -5.18
N LEU A 328 -6.04 11.12 -5.31
CA LEU A 328 -4.74 10.65 -4.86
C LEU A 328 -4.29 11.40 -3.62
N TYR A 329 -3.82 10.66 -2.62
CA TYR A 329 -3.33 11.17 -1.35
C TYR A 329 -1.89 10.72 -1.13
N SER A 330 -1.11 11.58 -0.49
CA SER A 330 0.32 11.38 -0.25
C SER A 330 0.67 11.56 1.21
N TRP A 331 1.45 10.63 1.74
CA TRP A 331 2.15 10.74 3.03
C TRP A 331 3.63 10.80 2.72
N ASP A 332 4.20 12.00 2.73
CA ASP A 332 5.50 12.27 2.10
C ASP A 332 6.47 13.12 2.94
N SER A 333 6.05 13.53 4.13
CA SER A 333 6.83 14.38 5.02
C SER A 333 6.98 13.74 6.41
N PRO A 334 8.16 13.83 7.05
CA PRO A 334 8.33 13.45 8.45
C PRO A 334 7.62 14.41 9.41
N ASP A 335 7.24 15.60 8.93
CA ASP A 335 6.62 16.66 9.75
C ASP A 335 5.11 16.44 9.94
N SER A 336 4.50 15.48 9.22
CA SER A 336 3.06 15.24 9.28
C SER A 336 2.72 13.77 9.14
N GLU A 337 1.82 13.28 9.99
CA GLU A 337 1.26 11.94 9.89
C GLU A 337 -0.03 11.88 9.06
N PHE A 338 -0.49 13.03 8.56
CA PHE A 338 -1.75 13.15 7.81
C PHE A 338 -1.53 13.18 6.30
N GLY A 339 -2.37 12.45 5.58
CA GLY A 339 -2.31 12.35 4.13
C GLY A 339 -2.77 13.65 3.44
N VAL A 340 -1.99 14.12 2.48
CA VAL A 340 -2.28 15.32 1.69
C VAL A 340 -2.91 14.92 0.36
N LYS A 341 -4.08 15.48 0.05
CA LYS A 341 -4.72 15.29 -1.25
C LYS A 341 -3.94 16.04 -2.34
N LEU A 342 -3.64 15.38 -3.44
CA LEU A 342 -2.85 15.94 -4.53
C LEU A 342 -3.73 16.60 -5.60
N ARG A 343 -3.19 17.63 -6.27
CA ARG A 343 -3.83 18.36 -7.36
C ARG A 343 -2.87 18.51 -8.54
N PHE A 344 -3.33 18.07 -9.72
CA PHE A 344 -2.57 18.15 -10.96
C PHE A 344 -3.08 19.32 -11.81
N ASP A 345 -2.53 20.50 -11.57
CA ASP A 345 -2.95 21.72 -12.27
C ASP A 345 -2.65 21.64 -13.77
N GLY A 346 -3.62 22.04 -14.60
CA GLY A 346 -3.50 22.01 -16.06
C GLY A 346 -3.87 20.68 -16.75
N LEU A 347 -4.12 19.60 -15.98
CA LEU A 347 -4.65 18.36 -16.56
C LEU A 347 -6.17 18.39 -16.72
N PRO A 348 -6.74 17.62 -17.67
CA PRO A 348 -8.19 17.44 -17.79
C PRO A 348 -8.83 16.85 -16.54
N SER A 349 -10.15 16.98 -16.43
CA SER A 349 -10.92 16.47 -15.29
C SER A 349 -10.81 14.95 -15.14
N LYS A 350 -10.77 14.47 -13.89
CA LYS A 350 -10.79 13.03 -13.55
C LYS A 350 -12.02 12.29 -14.09
N ASN A 351 -13.12 13.00 -14.37
CA ASN A 351 -14.33 12.38 -14.93
C ASN A 351 -14.11 11.88 -16.36
N THR A 352 -13.22 12.52 -17.13
CA THR A 352 -12.88 12.10 -18.50
C THR A 352 -11.54 11.37 -18.56
N ASN A 353 -10.64 11.67 -17.62
CA ASN A 353 -9.27 11.17 -17.58
C ASN A 353 -8.93 10.71 -16.16
N PRO A 354 -9.55 9.64 -15.63
CA PRO A 354 -9.28 9.16 -14.28
C PRO A 354 -7.86 8.59 -14.16
N ILE A 355 -7.32 8.65 -12.94
CA ILE A 355 -6.13 7.88 -12.56
C ILE A 355 -6.51 6.40 -12.56
N ILE A 356 -5.75 5.58 -13.29
CA ILE A 356 -6.01 4.15 -13.41
C ILE A 356 -5.03 3.34 -12.56
N LYS A 357 -3.75 3.74 -12.49
CA LYS A 357 -2.72 3.00 -11.75
C LYS A 357 -1.75 3.96 -11.09
N ILE A 358 -1.30 3.63 -9.89
CA ILE A 358 -0.33 4.41 -9.11
C ILE A 358 0.90 3.56 -8.81
N GLY A 359 2.06 4.21 -8.71
CA GLY A 359 3.33 3.57 -8.43
C GLY A 359 4.31 4.47 -7.71
N CYS A 360 5.11 3.87 -6.83
CA CYS A 360 6.16 4.55 -6.08
C CYS A 360 7.52 3.96 -6.43
N GLY A 361 8.51 4.84 -6.60
CA GLY A 361 9.93 4.51 -6.59
C GLY A 361 10.54 4.84 -5.23
N TRP A 362 11.86 4.95 -5.19
CA TRP A 362 12.58 5.26 -3.95
C TRP A 362 12.24 6.65 -3.40
N ASP A 363 12.31 7.67 -4.26
CA ASP A 363 12.08 9.09 -3.99
C ASP A 363 11.17 9.75 -5.05
N LEU A 364 10.44 8.92 -5.81
CA LEU A 364 9.71 9.29 -7.00
C LEU A 364 8.31 8.70 -6.97
N ASN A 365 7.34 9.39 -7.55
CA ASN A 365 5.98 8.92 -7.74
C ASN A 365 5.62 8.89 -9.22
N CYS A 366 4.75 7.96 -9.60
CA CYS A 366 4.18 7.89 -10.93
C CYS A 366 2.72 7.46 -10.87
N ALA A 367 1.92 7.97 -11.79
CA ALA A 367 0.56 7.54 -12.01
C ALA A 367 0.27 7.45 -13.52
N PHE A 368 -0.47 6.42 -13.91
CA PHE A 368 -1.03 6.33 -15.26
C PHE A 368 -2.42 6.98 -15.27
N ILE A 369 -2.56 8.05 -16.04
CA ILE A 369 -3.80 8.80 -16.21
C ILE A 369 -4.38 8.48 -17.59
N TYR A 370 -5.65 8.05 -17.64
CA TYR A 370 -6.31 7.63 -18.88
C TYR A 370 -6.20 8.71 -19.98
N LYS A 371 -5.77 8.31 -21.19
CA LYS A 371 -5.48 9.16 -22.36
C LYS A 371 -4.40 10.24 -22.20
N ILE A 372 -3.81 10.38 -21.02
CA ILE A 372 -2.69 11.30 -20.77
C ILE A 372 -1.37 10.52 -20.75
N GLY A 373 -1.38 9.35 -20.12
CA GLY A 373 -0.22 8.45 -20.01
C GLY A 373 0.42 8.50 -18.64
N LEU A 374 1.72 8.22 -18.58
CA LEU A 374 2.50 8.22 -17.36
C LEU A 374 2.84 9.66 -16.93
N VAL A 375 2.39 10.01 -15.74
CA VAL A 375 2.67 11.28 -15.07
C VAL A 375 3.59 11.01 -13.89
N VAL A 376 4.72 11.71 -13.83
CA VAL A 376 5.80 11.50 -12.86
C VAL A 376 6.08 12.77 -12.06
N TRP A 377 6.31 12.63 -10.76
CA TRP A 377 6.64 13.75 -9.87
C TRP A 377 7.47 13.30 -8.67
N ASN A 378 8.26 14.21 -8.11
CA ASN A 378 9.08 14.00 -6.92
C ASN A 378 8.97 15.15 -5.90
N SER A 379 8.07 16.11 -6.14
CA SER A 379 7.77 17.19 -5.21
C SER A 379 6.34 17.71 -5.38
N ARG A 380 5.86 18.39 -4.35
CA ARG A 380 4.64 19.19 -4.35
C ARG A 380 4.89 20.51 -3.62
N ARG A 381 3.96 21.45 -3.69
CA ARG A 381 4.06 22.70 -2.91
C ARG A 381 3.55 22.51 -1.49
N ALA A 382 4.10 23.26 -0.52
CA ALA A 382 3.53 23.30 0.82
C ALA A 382 2.08 23.80 0.82
N LEU A 383 1.26 23.23 1.70
CA LEU A 383 -0.09 23.71 1.97
C LEU A 383 -0.08 24.94 2.87
N GLU A 384 -0.80 25.98 2.47
CA GLU A 384 -1.10 27.12 3.31
C GLU A 384 -2.35 26.89 4.18
N LYS A 385 -2.61 27.79 5.13
CA LYS A 385 -3.80 27.74 5.99
C LYS A 385 -5.09 27.70 5.15
N GLY A 386 -5.95 26.72 5.42
CA GLY A 386 -7.24 26.51 4.73
C GLY A 386 -7.13 25.76 3.39
N GLN A 387 -5.93 25.44 2.92
CA GLN A 387 -5.76 24.62 1.72
C GLN A 387 -5.82 23.12 2.07
N LEU A 388 -6.64 22.38 1.31
CA LEU A 388 -6.79 20.92 1.49
C LEU A 388 -6.13 20.10 0.38
N ARG A 389 -5.73 20.74 -0.72
CA ARG A 389 -5.17 20.10 -1.90
C ARG A 389 -3.89 20.77 -2.31
N SER A 390 -2.81 20.00 -2.43
CA SER A 390 -1.48 20.51 -2.76
C SER A 390 -1.23 20.38 -4.27
N PRO A 391 -0.79 21.48 -4.94
CA PRO A 391 -0.32 21.42 -6.32
C PRO A 391 0.94 20.55 -6.45
N VAL A 392 0.95 19.67 -7.44
CA VAL A 392 2.07 18.78 -7.75
C VAL A 392 2.91 19.34 -8.89
N ASP A 393 4.24 19.29 -8.76
CA ASP A 393 5.16 19.61 -9.84
C ASP A 393 5.44 18.34 -10.66
N TYR A 394 4.64 18.11 -11.71
CA TYR A 394 4.67 16.88 -12.50
C TYR A 394 5.25 17.07 -13.90
N LYS A 395 5.68 15.95 -14.51
CA LYS A 395 6.04 15.83 -15.92
C LYS A 395 5.22 14.70 -16.54
N ILE A 396 4.87 14.85 -17.81
CA ILE A 396 4.20 13.81 -18.60
C ILE A 396 5.25 13.12 -19.45
N ILE A 397 5.34 11.79 -19.38
CA ILE A 397 6.23 11.02 -20.24
C ILE A 397 5.63 10.99 -21.65
N PRO A 398 6.34 11.48 -22.68
CA PRO A 398 5.79 11.58 -24.03
C PRO A 398 5.45 10.20 -24.60
N ASN A 399 4.41 10.14 -25.45
CA ASN A 399 3.96 8.94 -26.16
C ASN A 399 3.50 7.77 -25.25
N THR A 400 3.01 8.06 -24.05
CA THR A 400 2.49 7.04 -23.12
C THR A 400 0.97 7.09 -22.94
N GLY A 401 0.28 8.01 -23.64
CA GLY A 401 -1.18 8.21 -23.54
C GLY A 401 -2.03 7.23 -24.35
N ASP A 402 -1.40 6.34 -25.11
CA ASP A 402 -2.10 5.36 -25.94
C ASP A 402 -2.90 4.38 -25.09
N VAL A 403 -4.20 4.30 -25.36
CA VAL A 403 -5.13 3.38 -24.65
C VAL A 403 -5.30 2.04 -25.38
N THR A 404 -4.96 2.00 -26.66
CA THR A 404 -5.09 0.84 -27.54
C THR A 404 -3.94 0.80 -28.54
N GLY A 405 -3.62 -0.38 -29.07
CA GLY A 405 -2.59 -0.54 -30.09
C GLY A 405 -1.22 -0.92 -29.49
N PRO A 406 -0.16 -0.87 -30.30
CA PRO A 406 1.18 -1.32 -29.91
C PRO A 406 1.83 -0.43 -28.83
N GLY A 407 1.61 0.89 -28.88
CA GLY A 407 2.17 1.86 -27.93
C GLY A 407 1.50 1.90 -26.55
N LYS A 408 0.40 1.15 -26.35
CA LYS A 408 -0.30 1.10 -25.06
C LYS A 408 0.64 0.58 -23.97
N VAL A 409 0.80 1.35 -22.89
CA VAL A 409 1.57 0.93 -21.71
C VAL A 409 0.92 -0.31 -21.08
N VAL A 410 1.71 -1.35 -20.86
CA VAL A 410 1.29 -2.59 -20.18
C VAL A 410 1.69 -2.56 -18.72
N ASP A 411 2.90 -2.11 -18.40
CA ASP A 411 3.36 -2.00 -17.02
C ASP A 411 4.50 -0.99 -16.89
N PHE A 412 4.73 -0.51 -15.67
CA PHE A 412 5.80 0.44 -15.39
C PHE A 412 6.40 0.21 -13.99
N ALA A 413 7.68 0.51 -13.87
CA ALA A 413 8.47 0.35 -12.68
C ALA A 413 9.19 1.67 -12.35
N CYS A 414 9.06 2.10 -11.10
CA CYS A 414 9.59 3.37 -10.62
C CYS A 414 10.92 3.15 -9.90
N PHE A 415 11.92 3.97 -10.21
CA PHE A 415 13.26 3.92 -9.61
C PHE A 415 13.57 5.21 -8.87
N GLN A 416 14.80 5.33 -8.37
CA GLN A 416 15.33 6.57 -7.83
C GLN A 416 15.69 7.56 -8.96
N GLY A 417 15.61 8.86 -8.70
CA GLY A 417 16.30 9.88 -9.51
C GLY A 417 15.65 10.19 -10.86
N ASP A 418 14.32 10.36 -10.91
CA ASP A 418 13.53 10.68 -12.12
C ASP A 418 13.70 9.62 -13.22
N CYS A 419 13.76 8.34 -12.82
CA CYS A 419 13.87 7.18 -13.70
C CYS A 419 12.60 6.32 -13.63
N ILE A 420 11.96 6.10 -14.78
CA ILE A 420 10.83 5.19 -14.97
C ILE A 420 11.17 4.24 -16.11
N ILE A 421 10.94 2.94 -15.91
CA ILE A 421 11.04 1.93 -16.97
C ILE A 421 9.65 1.38 -17.20
N TYR A 422 9.21 1.33 -18.46
CA TYR A 422 7.88 0.82 -18.81
C TYR A 422 7.95 -0.09 -20.03
N ILE A 423 6.94 -0.94 -20.16
CA ILE A 423 6.73 -1.82 -21.31
C ILE A 423 5.41 -1.46 -21.97
N THR A 424 5.38 -1.66 -23.28
CA THR A 424 4.19 -1.46 -24.11
C THR A 424 3.63 -2.80 -24.59
N ASN A 425 2.47 -2.75 -25.24
CA ASN A 425 1.76 -3.91 -25.76
C ASN A 425 2.48 -4.60 -26.94
N GLU A 426 3.53 -4.00 -27.49
CA GLU A 426 4.49 -4.70 -28.36
C GLU A 426 5.24 -5.80 -27.58
N GLY A 427 5.66 -5.51 -26.35
CA GLY A 427 6.30 -6.48 -25.45
C GLY A 427 7.71 -6.94 -25.88
N GLU A 428 8.30 -6.31 -26.91
CA GLU A 428 9.63 -6.66 -27.44
C GLU A 428 10.77 -5.84 -26.80
N LYS A 429 10.45 -4.64 -26.30
CA LYS A 429 11.43 -3.67 -25.80
C LYS A 429 11.00 -3.12 -24.46
N ILE A 430 11.97 -2.67 -23.68
CA ILE A 430 11.72 -1.80 -22.54
C ILE A 430 11.94 -0.35 -22.95
N TRP A 431 11.16 0.55 -22.37
CA TRP A 431 11.29 1.99 -22.56
C TRP A 431 11.76 2.61 -21.26
N ARG A 432 12.87 3.33 -21.32
CA ARG A 432 13.42 4.06 -20.18
C ARG A 432 13.17 5.54 -20.35
N TYR A 433 12.44 6.13 -19.42
CA TYR A 433 12.42 7.57 -19.19
C TYR A 433 13.42 7.92 -18.09
N TYR A 434 14.36 8.83 -18.38
CA TYR A 434 15.32 9.34 -17.42
C TYR A 434 15.55 10.84 -17.65
N ARG A 435 15.26 11.66 -16.64
CA ARG A 435 15.49 13.13 -16.65
C ARG A 435 14.97 13.83 -17.93
N GLY A 436 13.76 13.48 -18.36
CA GLY A 436 13.11 14.09 -19.53
C GLY A 436 13.40 13.41 -20.88
N VAL A 437 14.27 12.40 -20.92
CA VAL A 437 14.63 11.70 -22.15
C VAL A 437 14.04 10.28 -22.14
N VAL A 438 13.40 9.89 -23.24
CA VAL A 438 12.89 8.53 -23.45
C VAL A 438 13.79 7.79 -24.42
N HIS A 439 14.21 6.57 -24.06
CA HIS A 439 15.02 5.69 -24.89
C HIS A 439 14.46 4.26 -24.86
N ALA A 440 14.37 3.62 -26.03
CA ALA A 440 14.01 2.21 -26.14
C ALA A 440 15.28 1.35 -26.01
N LEU A 441 15.20 0.27 -25.24
CA LEU A 441 16.29 -0.71 -25.11
C LEU A 441 15.76 -2.09 -25.47
N GLU A 442 16.53 -2.80 -26.29
CA GLU A 442 16.34 -4.22 -26.57
C GLU A 442 17.16 -5.04 -25.58
N LEU A 443 16.56 -6.11 -25.07
CA LEU A 443 17.19 -7.01 -24.12
C LEU A 443 17.23 -8.43 -24.71
N PRO A 444 18.28 -9.21 -24.42
CA PRO A 444 18.39 -10.59 -24.87
C PRO A 444 17.51 -11.52 -23.99
N ILE A 445 16.18 -11.34 -24.07
CA ILE A 445 15.18 -12.12 -23.33
C ILE A 445 14.43 -13.08 -24.25
N GLU A 446 13.97 -14.18 -23.69
CA GLU A 446 13.11 -15.15 -24.38
C GLU A 446 11.65 -14.85 -24.02
N GLY A 447 10.77 -14.84 -25.03
CA GLY A 447 9.35 -14.59 -24.82
C GLY A 447 8.96 -13.11 -24.85
N GLN A 448 7.69 -12.82 -24.55
CA GLN A 448 7.12 -11.48 -24.58
C GLN A 448 7.02 -10.89 -23.17
N LEU A 449 7.46 -9.65 -22.99
CA LEU A 449 7.37 -8.93 -21.71
C LEU A 449 5.92 -8.72 -21.28
N SER A 450 5.62 -9.10 -20.03
CA SER A 450 4.26 -9.05 -19.49
C SER A 450 4.14 -8.23 -18.20
N LYS A 451 5.20 -8.11 -17.40
CA LYS A 451 5.19 -7.42 -16.11
C LYS A 451 6.59 -6.96 -15.72
N LEU A 452 6.65 -5.88 -14.95
CA LEU A 452 7.87 -5.32 -14.39
C LEU A 452 7.76 -5.28 -12.85
N SER A 453 8.90 -5.35 -12.17
CA SER A 453 9.00 -5.03 -10.75
C SER A 453 10.33 -4.33 -10.49
N SER A 454 10.34 -3.28 -9.67
CA SER A 454 11.55 -2.54 -9.33
C SER A 454 11.94 -2.69 -7.86
N CYS A 455 13.25 -2.56 -7.68
CA CYS A 455 13.98 -2.38 -6.42
C CYS A 455 14.76 -1.06 -6.52
N ILE A 456 15.45 -0.65 -5.45
CA ILE A 456 16.34 0.53 -5.46
C ILE A 456 17.30 0.57 -6.66
N SER A 457 17.87 -0.58 -7.03
CA SER A 457 18.89 -0.69 -8.10
C SER A 457 18.75 -1.94 -8.96
N SER A 458 17.61 -2.63 -8.89
CA SER A 458 17.36 -3.83 -9.69
C SER A 458 15.99 -3.75 -10.35
N LEU A 459 15.93 -4.17 -11.60
CA LEU A 459 14.71 -4.40 -12.37
C LEU A 459 14.49 -5.91 -12.48
N VAL A 460 13.23 -6.33 -12.31
CA VAL A 460 12.77 -7.67 -12.61
C VAL A 460 11.83 -7.61 -13.80
N LEU A 461 12.05 -8.51 -14.75
CA LEU A 461 11.32 -8.63 -16.00
C LEU A 461 10.60 -9.97 -16.00
N PHE A 462 9.29 -9.94 -16.18
CA PHE A 462 8.49 -11.13 -16.40
C PHE A 462 8.18 -11.24 -17.89
N THR A 463 8.44 -12.43 -18.43
CA THR A 463 7.97 -12.82 -19.75
C THR A 463 6.93 -13.92 -19.61
N ASP A 464 6.26 -14.28 -20.71
CA ASP A 464 5.38 -15.43 -20.81
C ASP A 464 6.08 -16.78 -20.52
N GLN A 465 7.43 -16.83 -20.57
CA GLN A 465 8.22 -18.06 -20.40
C GLN A 465 9.11 -18.07 -19.15
N SER A 466 9.67 -16.93 -18.76
CA SER A 466 10.76 -16.85 -17.77
C SER A 466 10.80 -15.51 -17.03
N CYS A 467 11.54 -15.46 -15.93
CA CYS A 467 11.80 -14.25 -15.17
C CYS A 467 13.29 -13.89 -15.24
N TYR A 468 13.58 -12.60 -15.38
CA TYR A 468 14.95 -12.09 -15.44
C TYR A 468 15.15 -10.96 -14.43
N THR A 469 16.39 -10.76 -14.00
CA THR A 469 16.80 -9.60 -13.22
C THR A 469 17.94 -8.85 -13.90
N LEU A 470 17.95 -7.54 -13.71
CA LEU A 470 18.88 -6.61 -14.34
C LEU A 470 19.20 -5.49 -13.35
N LYS A 471 20.45 -5.00 -13.33
CA LYS A 471 20.81 -3.86 -12.48
C LYS A 471 20.50 -2.53 -13.18
N VAL A 472 20.07 -1.57 -12.38
CA VAL A 472 19.80 -0.19 -12.79
C VAL A 472 20.59 0.75 -11.88
N ASN A 473 21.61 1.39 -12.43
CA ASN A 473 22.54 2.26 -11.69
C ASN A 473 22.35 3.72 -12.13
N ASP A 474 21.74 4.56 -11.29
CA ASP A 474 21.43 5.97 -11.62
C ASP A 474 20.75 6.13 -12.99
N GLY A 475 19.70 5.33 -13.19
CA GLY A 475 18.96 5.28 -14.45
C GLY A 475 19.68 4.54 -15.59
N ASN A 476 20.95 4.18 -15.47
CA ASN A 476 21.62 3.35 -16.46
C ASN A 476 21.23 1.89 -16.31
N VAL A 477 20.69 1.35 -17.39
CA VAL A 477 20.37 -0.07 -17.52
C VAL A 477 21.56 -0.72 -18.20
N GLU A 478 22.07 -1.82 -17.64
CA GLU A 478 23.25 -2.54 -18.11
C GLU A 478 22.84 -3.92 -18.64
N PRO A 479 22.40 -4.05 -19.91
CA PRO A 479 21.88 -5.29 -20.50
C PRO A 479 22.79 -6.51 -20.33
N GLU A 480 24.10 -6.30 -20.26
CA GLU A 480 25.11 -7.33 -20.02
C GLU A 480 24.98 -8.05 -18.67
N ASN A 481 24.33 -7.42 -17.68
CA ASN A 481 24.10 -7.97 -16.35
C ASN A 481 22.76 -8.71 -16.23
N LEU A 482 22.07 -8.94 -17.36
CA LEU A 482 20.81 -9.68 -17.39
C LEU A 482 21.03 -11.12 -16.92
N THR A 483 20.32 -11.51 -15.87
CA THR A 483 20.41 -12.85 -15.29
C THR A 483 19.02 -13.50 -15.26
N LYS A 484 18.90 -14.72 -15.80
CA LYS A 484 17.68 -15.52 -15.70
C LYS A 484 17.51 -16.03 -14.26
N ILE A 485 16.31 -15.88 -13.71
CA ILE A 485 15.97 -16.37 -12.37
C ILE A 485 15.43 -17.80 -12.53
N GLU A 486 16.16 -18.76 -11.98
CA GLU A 486 15.79 -20.17 -12.00
C GLU A 486 15.38 -20.63 -10.59
N LEU A 487 14.28 -21.37 -10.52
CA LEU A 487 13.83 -22.06 -9.31
C LEU A 487 14.34 -23.50 -9.33
N ASP A 488 14.52 -24.07 -8.13
CA ASP A 488 14.93 -25.48 -7.99
C ASP A 488 13.83 -26.45 -8.51
N ASP A 489 12.55 -26.07 -8.35
CA ASP A 489 11.41 -26.77 -8.96
C ASP A 489 11.13 -26.19 -10.35
N GLN A 490 11.46 -26.95 -11.41
CA GLN A 490 11.26 -26.52 -12.80
C GLN A 490 9.78 -26.43 -13.21
N ASP A 491 8.89 -27.11 -12.47
CA ASP A 491 7.44 -26.98 -12.67
C ASP A 491 6.86 -25.79 -11.89
N ASP A 492 7.68 -25.09 -11.10
CA ASP A 492 7.27 -23.89 -10.40
C ASP A 492 7.65 -22.61 -11.18
N ARG A 493 6.81 -21.59 -11.07
CA ARG A 493 6.96 -20.33 -11.81
C ARG A 493 6.59 -19.15 -10.93
N ILE A 494 7.46 -18.14 -10.93
CA ILE A 494 7.25 -16.86 -10.25
C ILE A 494 6.19 -16.05 -10.99
N ILE A 495 5.20 -15.53 -10.25
CA ILE A 495 4.13 -14.65 -10.77
C ILE A 495 4.10 -13.27 -10.10
N SER A 496 4.70 -13.16 -8.92
CA SER A 496 4.89 -11.89 -8.23
C SER A 496 6.24 -11.85 -7.53
N LEU A 497 6.81 -10.66 -7.43
CA LEU A 497 8.10 -10.43 -6.81
C LEU A 497 8.13 -9.01 -6.23
N SER A 498 8.66 -8.91 -5.02
CA SER A 498 8.95 -7.65 -4.35
C SER A 498 10.40 -7.66 -3.87
N SER A 499 11.03 -6.50 -3.74
CA SER A 499 12.42 -6.40 -3.33
C SER A 499 12.60 -5.29 -2.30
N GLY A 500 13.34 -5.59 -1.24
CA GLY A 500 13.84 -4.60 -0.30
C GLY A 500 15.10 -3.92 -0.81
N ASP A 501 15.92 -3.35 0.08
CA ASP A 501 17.15 -2.66 -0.33
C ASP A 501 18.15 -3.61 -1.01
N TYR A 502 18.26 -4.83 -0.49
CA TYR A 502 19.30 -5.78 -0.90
C TYR A 502 18.82 -7.24 -1.00
N HIS A 503 17.54 -7.49 -0.78
CA HIS A 503 16.94 -8.82 -0.84
C HIS A 503 15.67 -8.82 -1.68
N THR A 504 15.29 -10.00 -2.11
CA THR A 504 14.15 -10.22 -2.98
C THR A 504 13.30 -11.34 -2.41
N ILE A 505 11.98 -11.15 -2.47
CA ILE A 505 10.95 -12.15 -2.17
C ILE A 505 10.14 -12.40 -3.43
N ALA A 506 10.00 -13.66 -3.80
CA ALA A 506 9.23 -14.13 -4.93
C ALA A 506 8.08 -15.00 -4.45
N LEU A 507 6.94 -14.85 -5.11
CA LEU A 507 5.74 -15.63 -4.93
C LEU A 507 5.46 -16.39 -6.22
N THR A 508 5.30 -17.71 -6.10
CA THR A 508 5.04 -18.57 -7.23
C THR A 508 3.56 -18.83 -7.42
N HIS A 509 3.20 -19.33 -8.60
CA HIS A 509 1.82 -19.66 -8.96
C HIS A 509 1.20 -20.75 -8.05
N LYS A 510 2.03 -21.60 -7.45
CA LYS A 510 1.63 -22.59 -6.44
C LYS A 510 1.39 -21.98 -5.04
N GLY A 511 1.61 -20.68 -4.86
CA GLY A 511 1.50 -20.00 -3.56
C GLY A 511 2.71 -20.23 -2.64
N VAL A 512 3.89 -20.54 -3.20
CA VAL A 512 5.12 -20.81 -2.46
C VAL A 512 6.03 -19.57 -2.46
N LEU A 513 6.71 -19.33 -1.34
CA LEU A 513 7.64 -18.22 -1.17
C LEU A 513 9.08 -18.65 -1.42
N TYR A 514 9.83 -17.82 -2.15
CA TYR A 514 11.28 -17.93 -2.33
C TYR A 514 11.96 -16.61 -2.01
N SER A 515 13.11 -16.64 -1.34
CA SER A 515 13.89 -15.44 -1.07
C SER A 515 15.38 -15.63 -1.36
N TRP A 516 16.04 -14.54 -1.69
CA TRP A 516 17.48 -14.46 -1.89
C TRP A 516 17.97 -13.01 -1.78
N GLY A 517 19.28 -12.83 -1.85
CA GLY A 517 19.95 -11.54 -1.74
C GLY A 517 20.80 -11.45 -0.47
N LEU A 518 20.98 -10.23 0.02
CA LEU A 518 21.81 -9.91 1.19
C LEU A 518 20.93 -9.67 2.41
N GLU A 519 21.17 -10.45 3.45
CA GLU A 519 20.72 -10.15 4.80
C GLU A 519 21.77 -9.31 5.51
N SER A 520 21.50 -8.02 5.67
CA SER A 520 22.39 -7.08 6.35
C SER A 520 22.12 -7.06 7.86
N GLN A 521 23.19 -6.96 8.65
CA GLN A 521 23.11 -6.85 10.12
C GLN A 521 22.33 -7.98 10.81
N LEU A 522 22.27 -9.18 10.21
CA LEU A 522 21.48 -10.30 10.71
C LEU A 522 20.01 -9.94 10.94
N CYS A 523 19.46 -9.04 10.13
CA CYS A 523 18.10 -8.57 10.29
C CYS A 523 17.05 -9.68 10.06
N GLY A 524 17.41 -10.79 9.42
CA GLY A 524 16.50 -11.90 9.18
C GLY A 524 15.58 -11.74 7.97
N CYS A 525 15.75 -10.70 7.13
CA CYS A 525 14.80 -10.33 6.06
C CYS A 525 14.57 -11.42 4.99
N LEU A 526 15.45 -12.43 4.92
CA LEU A 526 15.27 -13.57 4.02
C LEU A 526 14.23 -14.57 4.52
N GLY A 527 13.98 -14.67 5.82
CA GLY A 527 12.98 -15.62 6.35
C GLY A 527 13.41 -17.08 6.26
N LEU A 528 14.71 -17.35 6.06
CA LEU A 528 15.25 -18.70 5.84
C LEU A 528 15.72 -19.39 7.14
N GLY A 529 15.42 -18.81 8.30
CA GLY A 529 15.88 -19.26 9.60
C GLY A 529 17.23 -18.66 10.01
N SER A 530 17.84 -19.22 11.05
CA SER A 530 19.07 -18.67 11.62
C SER A 530 20.26 -18.73 10.64
N PRO A 531 21.21 -17.77 10.68
CA PRO A 531 22.42 -17.81 9.88
C PRO A 531 23.22 -19.10 10.04
N HIS A 532 23.18 -19.72 11.22
CA HIS A 532 23.83 -21.01 11.44
C HIS A 532 23.22 -22.09 10.55
N ASN A 533 21.88 -22.16 10.52
CA ASN A 533 21.15 -23.11 9.70
C ASN A 533 21.34 -22.88 8.19
N VAL A 534 21.28 -21.62 7.75
CA VAL A 534 21.42 -21.27 6.33
C VAL A 534 22.83 -21.57 5.80
N ILE A 535 23.88 -21.26 6.57
CA ILE A 535 25.28 -21.37 6.12
C ILE A 535 25.89 -22.73 6.45
N ASN A 536 25.69 -23.25 7.67
CA ASN A 536 26.40 -24.45 8.13
C ASN A 536 25.58 -25.72 7.86
N ASP A 537 24.29 -25.72 8.17
CA ASP A 537 23.46 -26.94 8.05
C ASP A 537 23.03 -27.17 6.60
N ARG A 538 22.48 -26.14 5.95
CA ARG A 538 21.93 -26.21 4.59
C ARG A 538 22.94 -25.88 3.50
N ASN A 539 24.01 -25.14 3.84
CA ASN A 539 25.06 -24.70 2.91
C ASN A 539 24.52 -23.97 1.65
N ILE A 540 23.48 -23.14 1.85
CA ILE A 540 22.80 -22.38 0.78
C ILE A 540 23.18 -20.88 0.77
N GLY A 541 23.94 -20.44 1.77
CA GLY A 541 24.39 -19.05 1.91
C GLY A 541 25.84 -18.96 2.35
N ARG A 542 26.38 -17.74 2.36
CA ARG A 542 27.74 -17.45 2.82
C ARG A 542 27.82 -16.14 3.60
N TRP A 543 28.79 -16.03 4.48
CA TRP A 543 29.14 -14.77 5.13
C TRP A 543 29.81 -13.82 4.13
N GLU A 544 29.34 -12.57 4.05
CA GLU A 544 30.07 -11.48 3.39
C GLU A 544 30.83 -10.61 4.38
N SER A 545 30.36 -10.55 5.62
CA SER A 545 31.03 -9.88 6.74
C SER A 545 30.58 -10.51 8.06
N LEU A 546 31.07 -9.98 9.20
CA LEU A 546 30.73 -10.48 10.54
C LEU A 546 29.22 -10.55 10.83
N ARG A 547 28.40 -9.73 10.16
CA ARG A 547 26.94 -9.67 10.39
C ARG A 547 26.12 -9.65 9.10
N ASN A 548 26.75 -9.90 7.95
CA ASN A 548 26.06 -9.89 6.67
C ASN A 548 26.17 -11.27 6.04
N MET A 549 25.03 -11.83 5.65
CA MET A 549 24.93 -13.12 4.97
C MET A 549 24.31 -12.91 3.59
N ARG A 550 24.84 -13.59 2.58
CA ARG A 550 24.25 -13.59 1.23
C ARG A 550 23.78 -14.98 0.84
N VAL A 551 22.57 -15.03 0.28
CA VAL A 551 22.00 -16.16 -0.44
C VAL A 551 21.89 -15.74 -1.91
N VAL A 552 22.56 -16.43 -2.81
CA VAL A 552 22.69 -15.96 -4.20
C VAL A 552 21.53 -16.42 -5.08
N LYS A 553 21.07 -17.66 -4.88
CA LYS A 553 19.98 -18.27 -5.64
C LYS A 553 18.67 -18.20 -4.87
N PRO A 554 17.50 -18.14 -5.53
CA PRO A 554 16.21 -18.26 -4.86
C PRO A 554 16.16 -19.49 -3.95
N GLN A 555 15.75 -19.32 -2.71
CA GLN A 555 15.61 -20.42 -1.75
C GLN A 555 14.21 -20.43 -1.17
N LYS A 556 13.59 -21.61 -1.14
CA LYS A 556 12.23 -21.78 -0.62
C LYS A 556 12.18 -21.42 0.87
N ILE A 557 11.18 -20.63 1.24
CA ILE A 557 10.84 -20.34 2.64
C ILE A 557 9.91 -21.42 3.15
N GLU A 558 10.27 -22.03 4.28
CA GLU A 558 9.48 -23.05 4.95
C GLU A 558 8.83 -22.50 6.21
N LEU A 559 7.62 -22.97 6.48
CA LEU A 559 6.88 -22.72 7.70
C LEU A 559 6.67 -24.05 8.43
N ASP A 560 6.30 -23.95 9.71
CA ASP A 560 5.94 -25.07 10.59
C ASP A 560 4.80 -25.97 10.05
N SER A 561 4.01 -25.42 9.14
CA SER A 561 2.81 -26.01 8.58
C SER A 561 2.76 -25.76 7.08
N ASN A 562 2.01 -26.60 6.37
CA ASN A 562 1.72 -26.34 4.97
C ASN A 562 0.97 -25.02 4.85
N TYR A 563 1.42 -24.17 3.94
CA TYR A 563 0.88 -22.84 3.77
C TYR A 563 0.56 -22.55 2.30
N THR A 564 -0.18 -21.47 2.07
CA THR A 564 -0.39 -20.88 0.76
C THR A 564 -0.30 -19.38 0.91
N CYS A 565 0.65 -18.76 0.23
CA CYS A 565 0.79 -17.32 0.20
C CYS A 565 0.01 -16.73 -0.97
N VAL A 566 -0.63 -15.58 -0.78
CA VAL A 566 -1.46 -14.92 -1.81
C VAL A 566 -0.95 -13.53 -2.19
N ALA A 567 -0.09 -12.92 -1.38
CA ALA A 567 0.53 -11.63 -1.66
C ALA A 567 1.85 -11.48 -0.90
N VAL A 568 2.80 -10.74 -1.48
CA VAL A 568 4.12 -10.46 -0.88
C VAL A 568 4.47 -8.98 -1.03
N CYS A 569 5.20 -8.45 -0.06
CA CYS A 569 5.84 -7.14 -0.14
C CYS A 569 7.20 -7.19 0.57
N ALA A 570 8.16 -6.42 0.10
CA ALA A 570 9.44 -6.24 0.75
C ALA A 570 9.80 -4.76 0.78
N GLY A 571 10.32 -4.33 1.91
CA GLY A 571 10.79 -2.97 2.15
C GLY A 571 12.25 -3.01 2.57
N GLY A 572 12.75 -1.90 3.12
CA GLY A 572 14.19 -1.69 3.36
C GLY A 572 14.93 -2.93 3.87
N TRP A 573 14.59 -3.38 5.09
CA TRP A 573 15.16 -4.59 5.72
C TRP A 573 14.09 -5.51 6.29
N GLN A 574 12.90 -5.52 5.69
CA GLN A 574 11.76 -6.30 6.16
C GLN A 574 11.00 -6.89 4.99
N THR A 575 10.30 -7.98 5.27
CA THR A 575 9.47 -8.68 4.30
C THR A 575 8.13 -8.99 4.95
N GLY A 576 7.06 -8.86 4.17
CA GLY A 576 5.70 -9.13 4.56
C GLY A 576 5.01 -10.04 3.55
N ALA A 577 4.10 -10.88 4.03
CA ALA A 577 3.32 -11.78 3.19
C ALA A 577 1.92 -12.01 3.77
N LEU A 578 0.93 -12.21 2.91
CA LEU A 578 -0.38 -12.71 3.31
C LEU A 578 -0.38 -14.23 3.12
N ILE A 579 -0.56 -14.96 4.21
CA ILE A 579 -0.39 -16.41 4.27
C ILE A 579 -1.63 -17.06 4.88
N ILE A 580 -2.11 -18.12 4.21
CA ILE A 580 -3.15 -19.03 4.66
C ILE A 580 -2.46 -20.31 5.14
N LYS A 581 -2.56 -20.62 6.45
CA LYS A 581 -2.07 -21.89 7.02
C LYS A 581 -3.15 -22.97 6.89
N LYS A 582 -2.72 -24.21 6.66
CA LYS A 582 -3.61 -25.38 6.53
C LYS A 582 -3.76 -26.13 7.84
#